data_AF-D0UQC0-F1
#
_entry.id   AF-D0UQC0-F1
#
_cell.length_a   1.000
_cell.length_b   1.000
_cell.length_c   1.000
_cell.angle_alpha   90.00
_cell.angle_beta   90.00
_cell.angle_gamma   90.00
#
_symmetry.space_group_name_H-M   'P 1'
#
loop_
_entity.id
_entity.type
_entity.pdbx_description
1 polymer ?
#
loop_
_entity_poly.entity_id
_entity_poly.type
_entity_poly.pdbx_seq_one_letter_code
_entity_poly.pdbx_strand_id
1 'polypeptide(L)'
;LKSLEIEEKINKIKWLKRKNPAHFLLSTNDKTIKLWRVSEKDFKVEGFNIKDGCRDPSSITSVSVPRVVQAPNTVEASLRRVFANAHTYHINSISVNSDQETYLSADDLRINLWNLEITDQSFNIVDIKPANMEELTEVITASEFHPSSCNLFVYSSSKGTIRLCDMRASALCDKHAKLFDEPEDPTNRSFFSEIISSISDVKFSYSGRYMVSRDYLSIKVWDLHMETRPIECYPVHEYLRSKLCSLYENDC
;
A
#
# COMPACT_ATOMS: atom_id res chain seq x y z
N LEU A 1 -4.16 7.01 29.42
CA LEU A 1 -3.81 6.44 28.09
C LEU A 1 -2.37 6.85 27.80
N LYS A 2 -1.46 5.90 27.58
CA LYS A 2 -0.16 6.25 26.97
C LYS A 2 -0.44 6.46 25.47
N SER A 3 -0.30 7.68 25.00
CA SER A 3 -0.28 7.98 23.57
C SER A 3 0.91 7.25 22.96
N LEU A 4 0.62 6.24 22.14
CA LEU A 4 1.63 5.56 21.34
C LEU A 4 2.12 6.58 20.30
N GLU A 5 3.43 6.86 20.28
CA GLU A 5 4.03 7.70 19.26
C GLU A 5 3.95 6.96 17.93
N ILE A 6 3.38 7.61 16.91
CA ILE A 6 3.28 7.05 15.57
C ILE A 6 4.44 7.63 14.76
N GLU A 7 5.32 6.77 14.25
CA GLU A 7 6.43 7.22 13.43
C GLU A 7 5.95 7.96 12.17
N GLU A 8 6.67 9.01 11.81
CA GLU A 8 6.42 9.79 10.59
C GLU A 8 7.07 9.16 9.34
N LYS A 9 7.73 8.02 9.50
CA LYS A 9 8.35 7.26 8.40
C LYS A 9 7.30 6.89 7.35
N ILE A 10 7.62 7.18 6.09
CA ILE A 10 6.78 6.80 4.96
C ILE A 10 7.10 5.35 4.58
N ASN A 11 6.13 4.45 4.75
CA ASN A 11 6.28 3.03 4.43
C ASN A 11 6.13 2.76 2.94
N LYS A 12 5.09 3.33 2.32
CA LYS A 12 4.76 3.12 0.90
C LYS A 12 4.19 4.38 0.25
N ILE A 13 4.47 4.54 -1.03
CA ILE A 13 3.86 5.54 -1.92
C ILE A 13 3.28 4.83 -3.14
N LYS A 14 2.07 5.19 -3.54
CA LYS A 14 1.44 4.70 -4.78
C LYS A 14 0.81 5.84 -5.55
N TRP A 15 1.15 5.96 -6.83
CA TRP A 15 0.56 6.96 -7.72
C TRP A 15 -0.80 6.51 -8.22
N LEU A 16 -1.73 7.44 -8.33
CA LEU A 16 -2.99 7.24 -9.03
C LEU A 16 -2.79 7.50 -10.53
N LYS A 17 -3.61 6.86 -11.36
CA LYS A 17 -3.64 7.15 -12.80
C LYS A 17 -4.02 8.61 -13.01
N ARG A 18 -3.25 9.31 -13.84
CA ARG A 18 -3.44 10.74 -14.12
C ARG A 18 -4.77 10.95 -14.86
N LYS A 19 -5.71 11.68 -14.25
CA LYS A 19 -7.00 12.08 -14.87
C LYS A 19 -7.02 13.52 -15.38
N ASN A 20 -6.12 14.38 -14.90
CA ASN A 20 -6.04 15.79 -15.24
C ASN A 20 -4.57 16.28 -15.16
N PRO A 21 -4.25 17.57 -15.39
CA PRO A 21 -2.87 18.04 -15.32
C PRO A 21 -2.21 17.83 -13.94
N ALA A 22 -2.98 17.72 -12.86
CA ALA A 22 -2.46 17.40 -11.55
C ALA A 22 -2.15 15.90 -11.41
N HIS A 23 -1.10 15.61 -10.66
CA HIS A 23 -0.76 14.27 -10.22
C HIS A 23 -1.34 14.00 -8.84
N PHE A 24 -1.70 12.74 -8.59
CA PHE A 24 -2.23 12.30 -7.31
C PHE A 24 -1.45 11.09 -6.82
N LEU A 25 -1.13 11.06 -5.53
CA LEU A 25 -0.44 9.94 -4.90
C LEU A 25 -1.00 9.68 -3.50
N LEU A 26 -1.01 8.41 -3.12
CA LEU A 26 -1.20 7.96 -1.76
C LEU A 26 0.16 7.77 -1.11
N SER A 27 0.31 8.26 0.12
CA SER A 27 1.44 7.94 0.99
C SER A 27 0.91 7.34 2.29
N THR A 28 1.58 6.34 2.84
CA THR A 28 1.21 5.77 4.14
C THR A 28 2.39 5.73 5.09
N ASN A 29 2.12 5.94 6.38
CA ASN A 29 2.95 5.46 7.47
C ASN A 29 2.27 4.23 8.11
N ASP A 30 2.62 3.90 9.34
CA ASP A 30 2.09 2.74 10.07
C ASP A 30 0.59 2.76 10.33
N LYS A 31 -0.05 3.93 10.38
CA LYS A 31 -1.44 4.08 10.85
C LYS A 31 -2.34 4.92 9.97
N THR A 32 -1.76 5.75 9.11
CA THR A 32 -2.48 6.77 8.35
C THR A 32 -2.06 6.78 6.90
N ILE A 33 -3.05 6.90 6.02
CA ILE A 33 -2.86 7.04 4.57
C ILE A 33 -3.32 8.44 4.19
N LYS A 34 -2.53 9.11 3.35
CA LYS A 34 -2.78 10.49 2.91
C LYS A 34 -2.83 10.53 1.39
N LEU A 35 -3.87 11.18 0.86
CA LEU A 35 -3.98 11.48 -0.58
C LEU A 35 -3.46 12.90 -0.83
N TRP A 36 -2.44 13.00 -1.66
CA TRP A 36 -1.82 14.25 -2.06
C TRP A 36 -2.18 14.60 -3.49
N ARG A 37 -2.28 15.90 -3.77
CA ARG A 37 -2.37 16.47 -5.11
C ARG A 37 -1.15 17.32 -5.36
N VAL A 38 -0.44 17.03 -6.44
CA VAL A 38 0.69 17.79 -6.93
C VAL A 38 0.29 18.45 -8.23
N SER A 39 0.30 19.78 -8.29
CA SER A 39 -0.09 20.54 -9.48
C SER A 39 0.85 21.69 -9.74
N GLU A 40 1.04 22.00 -11.02
CA GLU A 40 1.70 23.22 -11.45
C GLU A 40 0.73 24.40 -11.36
N LYS A 41 1.25 25.54 -10.92
CA LYS A 41 0.54 26.80 -10.80
C LYS A 41 1.38 27.88 -11.46
N ASP A 42 0.83 28.47 -12.51
CA ASP A 42 1.42 29.49 -13.40
C ASP A 42 0.69 30.83 -13.30
N PHE A 43 -0.18 30.98 -12.29
CA PHE A 43 -0.95 32.21 -12.07
C PHE A 43 -0.95 32.62 -10.61
N LYS A 44 -1.07 33.93 -10.40
CA LYS A 44 -1.35 34.54 -9.10
C LYS A 44 -2.57 35.44 -9.19
N VAL A 45 -3.24 35.63 -8.07
CA VAL A 45 -4.38 36.55 -7.98
C VAL A 45 -3.87 37.87 -7.40
N GLU A 46 -4.11 38.97 -8.09
CA GLU A 46 -3.74 40.33 -7.67
C GLU A 46 -4.95 41.26 -7.66
N GLY A 47 -4.82 42.43 -7.04
CA GLY A 47 -5.89 43.43 -7.03
C GLY A 47 -6.94 43.24 -5.93
N PHE A 48 -6.57 42.60 -4.81
CA PHE A 48 -7.41 42.58 -3.61
C PHE A 48 -7.63 44.00 -3.07
N ASN A 49 -8.86 44.30 -2.65
CA ASN A 49 -9.25 45.61 -2.10
C ASN A 49 -8.55 45.93 -0.77
N ILE A 50 -8.22 44.89 -0.01
CA ILE A 50 -7.54 44.95 1.27
C ILE A 50 -6.22 44.20 1.10
N LYS A 51 -5.09 44.93 1.13
CA LYS A 51 -3.76 44.32 1.19
C LYS A 51 -3.36 44.20 2.67
N ASP A 52 -2.93 43.01 3.08
CA ASP A 52 -2.25 42.72 4.35
C ASP A 52 -2.82 43.45 5.59
N GLY A 53 -4.12 43.27 5.85
CA GLY A 53 -4.76 43.64 7.12
C GLY A 53 -4.85 45.14 7.45
N CYS A 54 -4.44 46.04 6.55
CA CYS A 54 -4.19 47.44 6.91
C CYS A 54 -4.90 48.46 6.00
N ARG A 55 -6.22 48.32 5.84
CA ARG A 55 -7.08 49.44 5.41
C ARG A 55 -8.33 49.47 6.28
N ASP A 56 -8.57 50.63 6.90
CA ASP A 56 -9.81 50.92 7.61
C ASP A 56 -10.98 50.73 6.60
N PRO A 57 -12.01 49.89 6.90
CA PRO A 57 -13.13 49.64 5.98
C PRO A 57 -13.83 50.91 5.51
N SER A 58 -13.75 51.99 6.29
CA SER A 58 -14.28 53.31 5.98
C SER A 58 -13.53 54.05 4.85
N SER A 59 -12.33 53.60 4.48
CA SER A 59 -11.49 54.22 3.43
C SER A 59 -11.73 53.66 2.02
N ILE A 60 -12.59 52.64 1.86
CA ILE A 60 -12.86 51.99 0.58
C ILE A 60 -13.92 52.79 -0.19
N THR A 61 -13.48 53.56 -1.19
CA THR A 61 -14.36 54.38 -2.04
C THR A 61 -14.95 53.61 -3.23
N SER A 62 -14.33 52.50 -3.62
CA SER A 62 -14.80 51.62 -4.69
C SER A 62 -14.23 50.21 -4.53
N VAL A 63 -14.96 49.22 -5.03
CA VAL A 63 -14.60 47.79 -4.93
C VAL A 63 -14.15 47.30 -6.30
N SER A 64 -12.97 46.69 -6.36
CA SER A 64 -12.46 46.00 -7.55
C SER A 64 -12.53 44.47 -7.37
N VAL A 65 -12.68 43.77 -8.48
CA VAL A 65 -12.58 42.30 -8.51
C VAL A 65 -11.12 41.92 -8.72
N PRO A 66 -10.55 41.00 -7.92
CA PRO A 66 -9.20 40.50 -8.13
C PRO A 66 -9.03 39.91 -9.53
N ARG A 67 -7.86 40.11 -10.13
CA ARG A 67 -7.53 39.63 -11.47
C ARG A 67 -6.47 38.54 -11.40
N VAL A 68 -6.63 37.54 -12.25
CA VAL A 68 -5.63 36.49 -12.46
C VAL A 68 -4.55 37.06 -13.38
N VAL A 69 -3.30 37.07 -12.90
CA VAL A 69 -2.13 37.48 -13.67
C VAL A 69 -1.13 36.34 -13.76
N GLN A 70 -0.42 36.27 -14.89
CA GLN A 70 0.57 35.24 -15.13
C GLN A 70 1.73 35.36 -14.13
N ALA A 71 2.16 34.21 -13.60
CA ALA A 71 3.21 34.06 -12.62
C ALA A 71 4.23 33.02 -13.12
N PRO A 72 5.46 33.00 -12.58
CA PRO A 72 6.39 31.90 -12.84
C PRO A 72 5.77 30.57 -12.39
N ASN A 73 6.00 29.51 -13.18
CA ASN A 73 5.51 28.17 -12.86
C ASN A 73 6.09 27.71 -11.52
N THR A 74 5.20 27.36 -10.59
CA THR A 74 5.54 26.78 -9.29
C THR A 74 4.81 25.45 -9.11
N VAL A 75 5.44 24.49 -8.43
CA VAL A 75 4.80 23.22 -8.10
C VAL A 75 4.26 23.29 -6.68
N GLU A 76 2.97 23.03 -6.52
CA GLU A 76 2.30 23.01 -5.22
C GLU A 76 1.84 21.59 -4.90
N ALA A 77 2.21 21.09 -3.71
CA ALA A 77 1.71 19.84 -3.16
C ALA A 77 0.69 20.16 -2.05
N SER A 78 -0.54 19.66 -2.18
CA SER A 78 -1.62 19.88 -1.23
C SER A 78 -2.16 18.54 -0.71
N LEU A 79 -2.40 18.48 0.59
CA LEU A 79 -3.07 17.34 1.22
C LEU A 79 -4.56 17.42 0.90
N ARG A 80 -5.11 16.41 0.21
CA ARG A 80 -6.53 16.37 -0.12
C ARG A 80 -7.36 15.60 0.90
N ARG A 81 -6.85 14.45 1.35
CA ARG A 81 -7.59 13.53 2.22
C ARG A 81 -6.65 12.78 3.16
N VAL A 82 -7.19 12.40 4.31
CA VAL A 82 -6.53 11.58 5.32
C VAL A 82 -7.47 10.43 5.66
N PHE A 83 -6.98 9.20 5.50
CA PHE A 83 -7.66 7.96 5.86
C PHE A 83 -6.94 7.41 7.10
N ALA A 84 -7.63 7.36 8.24
CA ALA A 84 -7.03 7.05 9.53
C ALA A 84 -7.94 6.14 10.36
N ASN A 85 -7.40 5.59 11.44
CA ASN A 85 -8.13 4.82 12.47
C ASN A 85 -8.82 3.53 12.00
N ALA A 86 -8.43 2.98 10.85
CA ALA A 86 -8.93 1.67 10.37
C ALA A 86 -8.00 0.49 10.65
N HIS A 87 -6.72 0.76 10.98
CA HIS A 87 -5.71 -0.27 11.20
C HIS A 87 -5.27 -0.35 12.65
N THR A 88 -5.39 -1.55 13.22
CA THR A 88 -4.89 -1.84 14.57
C THR A 88 -3.39 -2.16 14.56
N TYR A 89 -2.88 -2.70 13.47
CA TYR A 89 -1.46 -3.09 13.29
C TYR A 89 -0.74 -2.17 12.31
N HIS A 90 0.51 -2.47 11.94
CA HIS A 90 1.32 -1.60 11.08
C HIS A 90 0.93 -1.80 9.62
N ILE A 91 0.62 -0.71 8.92
CA ILE A 91 0.31 -0.77 7.48
C ILE A 91 1.59 -1.11 6.71
N ASN A 92 1.60 -2.30 6.10
CA ASN A 92 2.70 -2.79 5.26
C ASN A 92 2.46 -2.50 3.76
N SER A 93 1.20 -2.38 3.32
CA SER A 93 0.84 -2.25 1.91
C SER A 93 -0.30 -1.28 1.64
N ILE A 94 -0.21 -0.60 0.50
CA ILE A 94 -1.32 0.11 -0.14
C ILE A 94 -1.31 -0.23 -1.63
N SER A 95 -2.47 -0.41 -2.23
CA SER A 95 -2.59 -0.69 -3.67
C SER A 95 -3.87 -0.09 -4.25
N VAL A 96 -3.74 0.61 -5.37
CA VAL A 96 -4.87 1.27 -6.05
C VAL A 96 -5.55 0.27 -6.96
N ASN A 97 -6.88 0.24 -6.94
CA ASN A 97 -7.65 -0.64 -7.80
C ASN A 97 -7.70 -0.10 -9.25
N SER A 98 -7.84 -1.01 -10.20
CA SER A 98 -8.01 -0.70 -11.63
C SER A 98 -9.31 0.05 -11.95
N ASP A 99 -10.29 0.05 -11.04
CA ASP A 99 -11.53 0.84 -11.13
C ASP A 99 -11.31 2.37 -10.99
N GLN A 100 -10.15 2.79 -10.46
CA GLN A 100 -9.80 4.19 -10.18
C GLN A 100 -10.75 4.91 -9.21
N GLU A 101 -11.47 4.16 -8.39
CA GLU A 101 -12.36 4.64 -7.34
C GLU A 101 -11.98 4.08 -5.98
N THR A 102 -11.51 2.83 -5.94
CA THR A 102 -11.14 2.14 -4.71
C THR A 102 -9.64 1.86 -4.61
N TYR A 103 -9.19 1.61 -3.39
CA TYR A 103 -7.85 1.13 -3.10
C TYR A 103 -7.89 0.26 -1.84
N LEU A 104 -6.88 -0.60 -1.67
CA LEU A 104 -6.73 -1.42 -0.48
C LEU A 104 -5.56 -0.93 0.37
N SER A 105 -5.65 -1.20 1.67
CA SER A 105 -4.52 -1.15 2.58
C SER A 105 -4.48 -2.40 3.43
N ALA A 106 -3.28 -2.93 3.65
CA ALA A 106 -3.05 -4.11 4.45
C ALA A 106 -2.16 -3.78 5.64
N ASP A 107 -2.55 -4.30 6.81
CA ASP A 107 -1.68 -4.43 7.97
C ASP A 107 -1.31 -5.90 8.19
N ASP A 108 -0.71 -6.22 9.34
CA ASP A 108 -0.22 -7.56 9.65
C ASP A 108 -1.32 -8.63 9.70
N LEU A 109 -2.59 -8.28 9.91
CA LEU A 109 -3.69 -9.25 10.06
C LEU A 109 -4.93 -8.94 9.23
N ARG A 110 -5.04 -7.73 8.67
CA ARG A 110 -6.25 -7.22 8.03
C ARG A 110 -5.97 -6.52 6.72
N ILE A 111 -6.91 -6.67 5.79
CA ILE A 111 -6.95 -5.89 4.55
C ILE A 111 -8.27 -5.13 4.51
N ASN A 112 -8.17 -3.82 4.34
CA ASN A 112 -9.30 -2.89 4.25
C ASN A 112 -9.40 -2.33 2.84
N LEU A 113 -10.63 -2.28 2.32
CA LEU A 113 -11.01 -1.63 1.08
C LEU A 113 -11.54 -0.22 1.39
N TRP A 114 -11.08 0.74 0.62
CA TRP A 114 -11.43 2.15 0.74
C TRP A 114 -11.97 2.69 -0.56
N ASN A 115 -12.83 3.70 -0.46
CA ASN A 115 -13.13 4.57 -1.58
C ASN A 115 -12.26 5.83 -1.48
N LEU A 116 -11.66 6.28 -2.59
CA LEU A 116 -10.78 7.45 -2.64
C LEU A 116 -11.48 8.75 -2.20
N GLU A 117 -12.81 8.78 -2.17
CA GLU A 117 -13.62 9.95 -1.78
C GLU A 117 -14.20 9.88 -0.36
N ILE A 118 -14.17 8.72 0.30
CA ILE A 118 -14.78 8.48 1.61
C ILE A 118 -13.66 8.18 2.62
N THR A 119 -13.53 9.01 3.65
CA THR A 119 -12.40 8.96 4.60
C THR A 119 -12.77 8.39 5.98
N ASP A 120 -14.05 8.37 6.29
CA ASP A 120 -14.60 7.97 7.61
C ASP A 120 -15.01 6.49 7.66
N GLN A 121 -14.99 5.79 6.54
CA GLN A 121 -15.41 4.40 6.43
C GLN A 121 -14.43 3.59 5.58
N SER A 122 -14.17 2.36 6.01
CA SER A 122 -13.44 1.35 5.27
C SER A 122 -14.13 0.01 5.45
N PHE A 123 -14.11 -0.84 4.43
CA PHE A 123 -14.67 -2.17 4.51
C PHE A 123 -13.55 -3.20 4.69
N ASN A 124 -13.60 -3.97 5.78
CA ASN A 124 -12.64 -5.04 5.99
C ASN A 124 -12.98 -6.24 5.10
N ILE A 125 -12.07 -6.59 4.18
CA ILE A 125 -12.26 -7.68 3.22
C ILE A 125 -11.52 -8.96 3.59
N VAL A 126 -10.47 -8.85 4.41
CA VAL A 126 -9.71 -9.98 4.96
C VAL A 126 -9.41 -9.69 6.43
N ASP A 127 -9.68 -10.67 7.29
CA ASP A 127 -9.28 -10.68 8.71
C ASP A 127 -8.75 -12.08 9.05
N ILE A 128 -7.42 -12.20 9.19
CA ILE A 128 -6.78 -13.45 9.62
C ILE A 128 -6.45 -13.45 11.11
N LYS A 129 -6.98 -12.48 11.88
CA LYS A 129 -6.74 -12.38 13.31
C LYS A 129 -7.32 -13.61 14.02
N PRO A 130 -6.49 -14.38 14.77
CA PRO A 130 -6.99 -15.51 15.54
C PRO A 130 -7.85 -15.03 16.72
N ALA A 131 -8.72 -15.92 17.24
CA ALA A 131 -9.50 -15.63 18.44
C ALA A 131 -8.61 -15.39 19.66
N ASN A 132 -7.53 -16.16 19.78
CA ASN A 132 -6.47 -15.97 20.76
C ASN A 132 -5.19 -15.48 20.06
N MET A 133 -4.66 -14.32 20.48
CA MET A 133 -3.42 -13.76 19.92
C MET A 133 -2.18 -14.63 20.19
N GLU A 134 -2.23 -15.50 21.20
CA GLU A 134 -1.14 -16.45 21.47
C GLU A 134 -1.04 -17.55 20.40
N GLU A 135 -2.12 -17.79 19.66
CA GLU A 135 -2.17 -18.78 18.55
C GLU A 135 -1.78 -18.16 17.20
N LEU A 136 -1.24 -16.94 17.21
CA LEU A 136 -0.81 -16.26 15.99
C LEU A 136 0.38 -17.00 15.37
N THR A 137 0.15 -17.61 14.20
CA THR A 137 1.21 -18.32 13.47
C THR A 137 1.56 -17.68 12.13
N GLU A 138 0.73 -16.74 11.64
CA GLU A 138 0.84 -16.21 10.29
C GLU A 138 0.44 -14.73 10.26
N VAL A 139 1.22 -13.92 9.57
CA VAL A 139 0.92 -12.50 9.32
C VAL A 139 0.93 -12.19 7.83
N ILE A 140 0.16 -11.19 7.42
CA ILE A 140 0.16 -10.62 6.07
C ILE A 140 1.40 -9.74 5.93
N THR A 141 2.17 -9.96 4.87
CA THR A 141 3.43 -9.25 4.65
C THR A 141 3.39 -8.26 3.50
N ALA A 142 2.60 -8.58 2.46
CA ALA A 142 2.37 -7.68 1.34
C ALA A 142 1.00 -7.94 0.70
N SER A 143 0.41 -6.92 0.07
CA SER A 143 -0.81 -7.07 -0.73
C SER A 143 -0.82 -6.14 -1.94
N GLU A 144 -1.41 -6.60 -3.04
CA GLU A 144 -1.54 -5.83 -4.26
C GLU A 144 -2.78 -6.20 -5.08
N PHE A 145 -3.46 -5.21 -5.66
CA PHE A 145 -4.52 -5.41 -6.66
C PHE A 145 -3.95 -5.88 -8.00
N HIS A 146 -4.75 -6.66 -8.72
CA HIS A 146 -4.46 -7.00 -10.11
C HIS A 146 -4.49 -5.74 -11.00
N PRO A 147 -3.54 -5.58 -11.94
CA PRO A 147 -3.41 -4.33 -12.71
C PRO A 147 -4.61 -4.00 -13.62
N SER A 148 -5.40 -5.01 -14.01
CA SER A 148 -6.54 -4.86 -14.92
C SER A 148 -7.87 -5.44 -14.44
N SER A 149 -7.85 -6.27 -13.39
CA SER A 149 -9.04 -7.01 -12.94
C SER A 149 -9.46 -6.46 -11.59
N CYS A 150 -10.52 -5.66 -11.58
CA CYS A 150 -10.90 -4.89 -10.39
C CYS A 150 -11.36 -5.73 -9.19
N ASN A 151 -11.68 -7.00 -9.42
CA ASN A 151 -12.12 -7.95 -8.41
C ASN A 151 -10.99 -8.81 -7.84
N LEU A 152 -9.80 -8.79 -8.44
CA LEU A 152 -8.70 -9.68 -8.05
C LEU A 152 -7.63 -8.91 -7.29
N PHE A 153 -7.20 -9.48 -6.17
CA PHE A 153 -6.01 -9.03 -5.45
C PHE A 153 -5.28 -10.23 -4.85
N VAL A 154 -4.02 -10.02 -4.49
CA VAL A 154 -3.23 -11.01 -3.75
C VAL A 154 -2.78 -10.46 -2.43
N TYR A 155 -2.53 -11.36 -1.49
CA TYR A 155 -1.69 -11.06 -0.34
C TYR A 155 -0.74 -12.22 -0.07
N SER A 156 0.46 -11.89 0.38
CA SER A 156 1.48 -12.84 0.81
C SER A 156 1.55 -12.92 2.32
N SER A 157 2.13 -14.00 2.83
CA SER A 157 2.27 -14.25 4.26
C SER A 157 3.71 -14.48 4.70
N SER A 158 3.90 -14.43 6.02
CA SER A 158 5.14 -14.82 6.69
C SER A 158 5.47 -16.30 6.59
N LYS A 159 4.53 -17.15 6.13
CA LYS A 159 4.73 -18.59 5.92
C LYS A 159 5.13 -18.97 4.49
N GLY A 160 5.43 -17.99 3.64
CA GLY A 160 5.82 -18.27 2.26
C GLY A 160 4.68 -18.55 1.29
N THR A 161 3.43 -18.33 1.71
CA THR A 161 2.25 -18.56 0.85
C THR A 161 1.72 -17.26 0.25
N ILE A 162 1.17 -17.35 -0.96
CA ILE A 162 0.47 -16.25 -1.62
C ILE A 162 -0.97 -16.67 -1.89
N ARG A 163 -1.92 -15.86 -1.45
CA ARG A 163 -3.35 -16.11 -1.66
C ARG A 163 -3.90 -15.11 -2.64
N LEU A 164 -4.52 -15.61 -3.71
CA LEU A 164 -5.28 -14.80 -4.65
C LEU A 164 -6.75 -14.84 -4.26
N CYS A 165 -7.34 -13.67 -4.12
CA CYS A 165 -8.72 -13.48 -3.69
C CYS A 165 -9.57 -12.93 -4.84
N ASP A 166 -10.82 -13.37 -4.92
CA ASP A 166 -11.81 -12.87 -5.86
C ASP A 166 -12.99 -12.23 -5.10
N MET A 167 -13.07 -10.90 -5.16
CA MET A 167 -14.10 -10.10 -4.51
C MET A 167 -15.52 -10.33 -5.07
N ARG A 168 -15.65 -11.01 -6.20
CA ARG A 168 -16.96 -11.40 -6.75
C ARG A 168 -17.48 -12.71 -6.17
N ALA A 169 -16.58 -13.58 -5.72
CA ALA A 169 -16.96 -14.88 -5.18
C ALA A 169 -17.64 -14.76 -3.81
N SER A 170 -17.19 -13.80 -2.99
CA SER A 170 -17.75 -13.51 -1.68
C SER A 170 -17.49 -12.06 -1.29
N ALA A 171 -18.41 -11.47 -0.52
CA ALA A 171 -18.22 -10.13 0.05
C ALA A 171 -17.04 -10.10 1.03
N LEU A 172 -16.83 -11.19 1.77
CA LEU A 172 -15.67 -11.42 2.62
C LEU A 172 -14.71 -12.35 1.88
N CYS A 173 -13.46 -11.96 1.70
CA CYS A 173 -12.44 -12.79 1.07
C CYS A 173 -11.77 -13.72 2.10
N ASP A 174 -12.60 -14.34 2.95
CA ASP A 174 -12.20 -15.30 3.99
C ASP A 174 -11.69 -16.62 3.39
N LYS A 175 -12.19 -16.97 2.21
CA LYS A 175 -11.65 -18.04 1.36
C LYS A 175 -10.84 -17.44 0.23
N HIS A 176 -9.64 -17.97 0.03
CA HIS A 176 -8.84 -17.66 -1.14
C HIS A 176 -9.41 -18.40 -2.37
N ALA A 177 -9.37 -17.76 -3.52
CA ALA A 177 -9.72 -18.39 -4.79
C ALA A 177 -8.62 -19.35 -5.24
N LYS A 178 -7.35 -18.98 -5.00
CA LYS A 178 -6.17 -19.77 -5.33
C LYS A 178 -5.10 -19.62 -4.24
N LEU A 179 -4.36 -20.69 -3.98
CA LEU A 179 -3.25 -20.72 -3.04
C LEU A 179 -1.97 -21.12 -3.78
N PHE A 180 -1.02 -20.20 -3.86
CA PHE A 180 0.29 -20.45 -4.41
C PHE A 180 1.23 -20.78 -3.27
N ASP A 181 1.68 -22.03 -3.27
CA ASP A 181 2.53 -22.60 -2.25
C ASP A 181 3.50 -23.58 -2.91
N GLU A 182 4.73 -23.62 -2.42
CA GLU A 182 5.73 -24.56 -2.87
C GLU A 182 5.95 -25.58 -1.76
N PRO A 183 5.55 -26.85 -1.96
CA PRO A 183 5.73 -27.86 -0.92
C PRO A 183 7.22 -28.04 -0.63
N GLU A 184 7.65 -27.67 0.58
CA GLU A 184 9.00 -27.97 1.05
C GLU A 184 9.14 -29.46 1.35
N ASP A 185 10.26 -30.05 0.91
CA ASP A 185 10.64 -31.40 1.33
C ASP A 185 10.87 -31.39 2.86
N PRO A 186 10.17 -32.24 3.64
CA PRO A 186 10.34 -32.31 5.09
C PRO A 186 11.79 -32.53 5.54
N THR A 187 12.61 -33.13 4.69
CA THR A 187 14.03 -33.38 4.96
C THR A 187 14.90 -32.12 4.92
N ASN A 188 14.46 -31.08 4.20
CA ASN A 188 15.14 -29.79 4.10
C ASN A 188 14.62 -28.74 5.10
N ARG A 189 13.64 -29.11 5.93
CA ARG A 189 13.03 -28.20 6.90
C ARG A 189 13.97 -27.97 8.08
N SER A 190 14.50 -26.77 8.16
CA SER A 190 15.33 -26.28 9.26
C SER A 190 14.57 -25.18 10.02
N PHE A 191 15.06 -24.81 11.21
CA PHE A 191 14.55 -23.64 11.94
C PHE A 191 14.56 -22.38 11.06
N PHE A 192 15.61 -22.19 10.25
CA PHE A 192 15.72 -21.04 9.37
C PHE A 192 14.80 -21.11 8.15
N SER A 193 14.27 -22.28 7.79
CA SER A 193 13.39 -22.43 6.62
C SER A 193 12.15 -21.56 6.75
N GLU A 194 11.50 -21.55 7.92
CA GLU A 194 10.33 -20.71 8.16
C GLU A 194 10.68 -19.22 8.10
N ILE A 195 11.82 -18.83 8.68
CA ILE A 195 12.30 -17.43 8.68
C ILE A 195 12.56 -16.93 7.26
N ILE A 196 13.30 -17.70 6.46
CA ILE A 196 13.68 -17.29 5.09
C ILE A 196 12.55 -17.48 4.08
N SER A 197 11.55 -18.32 4.38
CA SER A 197 10.36 -18.51 3.54
C SER A 197 9.41 -17.33 3.56
N SER A 198 9.48 -16.47 4.59
CA SER A 198 8.65 -15.28 4.71
C SER A 198 8.77 -14.40 3.46
N ILE A 199 7.63 -14.16 2.81
CA ILE A 199 7.59 -13.30 1.63
C ILE A 199 7.61 -11.84 2.08
N SER A 200 8.54 -11.07 1.55
CA SER A 200 8.71 -9.64 1.84
C SER A 200 7.94 -8.72 0.90
N ASP A 201 7.73 -9.13 -0.35
CA ASP A 201 6.93 -8.37 -1.32
C ASP A 201 6.33 -9.32 -2.37
N VAL A 202 5.20 -8.89 -2.92
CA VAL A 202 4.51 -9.53 -4.04
C VAL A 202 4.14 -8.47 -5.06
N LYS A 203 4.41 -8.75 -6.35
CA LYS A 203 4.18 -7.81 -7.44
C LYS A 203 3.55 -8.49 -8.65
N PHE A 204 2.46 -7.94 -9.18
CA PHE A 204 1.97 -8.39 -10.47
C PHE A 204 2.87 -7.90 -11.61
N SER A 205 3.04 -8.75 -12.62
CA SER A 205 3.57 -8.34 -13.91
C SER A 205 2.62 -7.35 -14.60
N TYR A 206 3.14 -6.48 -15.45
CA TYR A 206 2.32 -5.52 -16.20
C TYR A 206 1.26 -6.17 -17.10
N SER A 207 1.49 -7.41 -17.55
CA SER A 207 0.50 -8.17 -18.32
C SER A 207 -0.64 -8.73 -17.46
N GLY A 208 -0.49 -8.75 -16.13
CA GLY A 208 -1.40 -9.39 -15.19
C GLY A 208 -1.33 -10.91 -15.17
N ARG A 209 -0.65 -11.56 -16.12
CA ARG A 209 -0.60 -13.03 -16.18
C ARG A 209 0.30 -13.66 -15.12
N TYR A 210 1.39 -12.97 -14.79
CA TYR A 210 2.38 -13.45 -13.84
C TYR A 210 2.39 -12.59 -12.59
N MET A 211 2.85 -13.16 -11.49
CA MET A 211 3.22 -12.43 -10.29
C MET A 211 4.62 -12.85 -9.84
N VAL A 212 5.29 -11.97 -9.12
CA VAL A 212 6.62 -12.18 -8.57
C VAL A 212 6.53 -12.08 -7.06
N SER A 213 7.16 -13.01 -6.36
CA SER A 213 7.34 -12.94 -4.91
C SER A 213 8.81 -12.90 -4.55
N ARG A 214 9.12 -12.21 -3.46
CA ARG A 214 10.47 -12.10 -2.91
C ARG A 214 10.51 -12.71 -1.51
N ASP A 215 11.29 -13.76 -1.32
CA ASP A 215 11.68 -14.25 0.00
C ASP A 215 13.12 -13.78 0.32
N TYR A 216 13.72 -14.24 1.42
CA TYR A 216 15.04 -13.74 1.82
C TYR A 216 16.13 -14.05 0.77
N LEU A 217 16.15 -15.27 0.26
CA LEU A 217 17.24 -15.77 -0.60
C LEU A 217 16.91 -15.71 -2.09
N SER A 218 15.63 -15.64 -2.47
CA SER A 218 15.19 -15.86 -3.84
C SER A 218 14.07 -14.92 -4.30
N ILE A 219 13.99 -14.75 -5.62
CA ILE A 219 12.86 -14.16 -6.32
C ILE A 219 12.19 -15.26 -7.12
N LYS A 220 10.88 -15.43 -6.95
CA LYS A 220 10.10 -16.48 -7.62
C LYS A 220 9.06 -15.86 -8.54
N VAL A 221 8.97 -16.33 -9.77
CA VAL A 221 7.95 -15.94 -10.74
C VAL A 221 6.88 -17.02 -10.79
N TRP A 222 5.61 -16.62 -10.70
CA TRP A 222 4.45 -17.50 -10.69
C TRP A 222 3.54 -17.18 -11.87
N ASP A 223 3.02 -18.20 -12.57
CA ASP A 223 1.91 -18.03 -13.51
C ASP A 223 0.59 -18.18 -12.74
N LEU A 224 -0.34 -17.25 -12.88
CA LEU A 224 -1.62 -17.30 -12.18
C LEU A 224 -2.48 -18.54 -12.52
N HIS A 225 -2.13 -19.28 -13.56
CA HIS A 225 -2.78 -20.54 -13.94
C HIS A 225 -2.08 -21.78 -13.37
N MET A 226 -0.92 -21.64 -12.72
CA MET A 226 -0.16 -22.74 -12.11
C MET A 226 0.16 -22.41 -10.64
N GLU A 227 -0.61 -23.00 -9.74
CA GLU A 227 -0.56 -22.71 -8.29
C GLU A 227 0.50 -23.53 -7.54
N THR A 228 0.91 -24.66 -8.09
CA THR A 228 1.67 -25.69 -7.36
C THR A 228 3.18 -25.44 -7.27
N ARG A 229 3.72 -24.54 -8.08
CA ARG A 229 5.14 -24.16 -8.09
C ARG A 229 5.39 -22.88 -8.88
N PRO A 230 6.48 -22.16 -8.59
CA PRO A 230 6.93 -21.07 -9.46
C PRO A 230 7.41 -21.61 -10.81
N ILE A 231 7.27 -20.80 -11.86
CA ILE A 231 7.79 -21.10 -13.20
C ILE A 231 9.28 -20.78 -13.32
N GLU A 232 9.77 -19.81 -12.55
CA GLU A 232 11.17 -19.41 -12.51
C GLU A 232 11.55 -19.08 -11.06
N CYS A 233 12.76 -19.45 -10.66
CA CYS A 233 13.32 -19.15 -9.35
C CYS A 233 14.73 -18.61 -9.53
N TYR A 234 14.97 -17.41 -9.00
CA TYR A 234 16.23 -16.70 -9.12
C TYR A 234 16.87 -16.57 -7.73
N PRO A 235 17.98 -17.26 -7.46
CA PRO A 235 18.73 -17.06 -6.23
C PRO A 235 19.37 -15.67 -6.27
N VAL A 236 19.20 -14.91 -5.20
CA VAL A 236 19.72 -13.54 -5.12
C VAL A 236 20.96 -13.49 -4.26
N HIS A 237 20.93 -14.08 -3.07
CA HIS A 237 22.04 -14.01 -2.11
C HIS A 237 22.44 -15.39 -1.57
N GLU A 238 22.60 -16.39 -2.44
CA GLU A 238 22.90 -17.77 -2.02
C GLU A 238 24.19 -17.86 -1.16
N TYR A 239 25.15 -16.96 -1.39
CA TYR A 239 26.38 -16.84 -0.59
C TYR A 239 26.15 -16.47 0.89
N LEU A 240 24.95 -16.02 1.26
CA LEU A 240 24.55 -15.75 2.65
C LEU A 240 23.97 -16.98 3.36
N ARG A 241 23.67 -18.07 2.64
CA ARG A 241 23.02 -19.25 3.22
C ARG A 241 23.82 -19.89 4.35
N SER A 242 25.14 -19.92 4.23
CA SER A 242 26.04 -20.41 5.30
C SER A 242 26.18 -19.43 6.47
N LYS A 243 25.67 -18.20 6.34
CA LYS A 243 25.78 -17.12 7.32
C LYS A 243 24.45 -16.79 8.01
N LEU A 244 23.38 -17.56 7.76
CA LEU A 244 22.04 -17.30 8.30
C LEU A 244 22.02 -17.18 9.83
N CYS A 245 22.77 -18.03 10.54
CA CYS A 245 22.89 -17.95 12.00
C CYS A 245 23.50 -16.61 12.45
N SER A 246 24.60 -16.20 11.81
CA SER A 246 25.27 -14.93 12.12
C SER A 246 24.40 -13.72 11.77
N LEU A 247 23.65 -13.77 10.67
CA LEU A 247 22.73 -12.70 10.28
C LEU A 247 21.60 -12.56 11.30
N TYR A 248 21.01 -13.69 11.71
CA TYR A 248 19.93 -13.72 12.70
C TYR A 248 20.38 -13.20 14.07
N GLU A 249 21.58 -13.55 14.54
CA GLU A 249 22.09 -13.11 15.84
C GLU A 249 22.47 -11.62 15.90
N ASN A 250 22.84 -11.02 14.76
CA ASN A 250 23.29 -9.61 14.72
C ASN A 250 22.16 -8.61 14.40
N ASP A 251 21.01 -9.06 13.92
CA ASP A 251 19.81 -8.23 13.69
C ASP A 251 18.88 -8.14 14.92
N CYS A 252 19.18 -8.87 16.01
CA CYS A 252 18.47 -8.81 17.30
C CYS A 252 19.06 -7.79 18.28
#